data_AF-A0A2T7HHW1-F1
#
_entry.id   AF-A0A2T7HHW1-F1
#
_cell.length_a   1.000
_cell.length_b   1.000
_cell.length_c   1.000
_cell.angle_alpha   90.00
_cell.angle_beta   90.00
_cell.angle_gamma   90.00
#
_symmetry.space_group_name_H-M   'P 1'
#
loop_
_entity.id
_entity.type
_entity.pdbx_description
1 polymer ?
#
loop_
_entity_poly.entity_id
_entity_poly.type
_entity_poly.pdbx_seq_one_letter_code
_entity_poly.pdbx_strand_id
1 'polypeptide(L)'
;MKKQELAVNRRTLVMSLASTAVIAAGSHSSAHAAEDHADFLFVQTSKGMTFDAATKTLTLKDVSPTTLFFADRPERIAGNMTTAAFLPFWGEGADSFLSDPPNADISVLDGETLHQTVAVLMDPRLDGSDLIYTVKTIEGTFPATGENVSVFIDVIGMPLTPLSFAGARRRGFRRAYMYR
;
A
#
# COMPACT_ATOMS: atom_id res chain seq x y z
N MET A 1 90.18 3.71 -4.70
CA MET A 1 90.76 2.35 -4.61
C MET A 1 89.76 1.46 -3.89
N LYS A 2 89.64 0.22 -4.37
CA LYS A 2 88.62 -0.80 -4.15
C LYS A 2 88.60 -1.39 -2.71
N LYS A 3 87.47 -1.99 -2.33
CA LYS A 3 87.23 -3.20 -1.47
C LYS A 3 86.43 -2.97 -0.17
N GLN A 4 85.23 -3.58 -0.02
CA GLN A 4 84.94 -5.01 0.36
C GLN A 4 85.31 -5.23 1.85
N GLU A 5 84.58 -5.92 2.74
CA GLU A 5 83.49 -6.90 2.62
C GLU A 5 82.99 -7.29 4.03
N LEU A 6 81.72 -7.74 4.07
CA LEU A 6 81.18 -8.93 4.77
C LEU A 6 81.02 -9.05 6.31
N ALA A 7 79.76 -9.40 6.64
CA ALA A 7 79.27 -10.47 7.53
C ALA A 7 79.45 -10.32 9.07
N VAL A 8 78.40 -10.23 9.91
CA VAL A 8 77.19 -11.07 10.19
C VAL A 8 77.40 -12.15 11.28
N ASN A 9 76.39 -12.22 12.19
CA ASN A 9 76.00 -13.25 13.18
C ASN A 9 76.57 -13.10 14.62
N ARG A 10 75.83 -13.33 15.73
CA ARG A 10 74.56 -14.02 16.01
C ARG A 10 74.22 -13.88 17.53
N ARG A 11 72.94 -13.68 17.91
CA ARG A 11 72.16 -14.34 19.02
C ARG A 11 71.20 -13.43 19.83
N THR A 12 69.91 -13.82 19.81
CA THR A 12 68.83 -13.72 20.86
C THR A 12 68.35 -12.32 21.32
N LEU A 13 67.07 -12.01 21.58
CA LEU A 13 65.76 -12.70 21.56
C LEU A 13 64.64 -11.66 21.89
N VAL A 14 63.45 -11.82 21.29
CA VAL A 14 62.08 -11.44 21.74
C VAL A 14 61.54 -10.00 21.59
N MET A 15 60.44 -9.97 20.81
CA MET A 15 59.20 -9.17 20.84
C MET A 15 59.27 -7.69 21.21
N SER A 16 58.68 -6.82 20.37
CA SER A 16 57.25 -6.48 20.51
C SER A 16 56.76 -5.39 19.53
N LEU A 17 55.49 -5.58 19.17
CA LEU A 17 54.51 -4.73 18.48
C LEU A 17 54.73 -4.31 17.01
N ALA A 18 53.95 -4.99 16.17
CA ALA A 18 53.68 -4.71 14.78
C ALA A 18 52.93 -3.38 14.59
N SER A 19 53.40 -2.63 13.60
CA SER A 19 52.70 -1.53 12.96
C SER A 19 51.67 -2.08 11.97
N THR A 20 50.39 -1.74 12.11
CA THR A 20 49.46 -1.70 10.97
C THR A 20 48.30 -0.75 11.26
N ALA A 21 48.38 0.49 10.78
CA ALA A 21 47.23 1.36 10.68
C ALA A 21 46.44 0.95 9.43
N VAL A 22 45.38 0.15 9.61
CA VAL A 22 44.39 -0.09 8.55
C VAL A 22 43.48 1.13 8.52
N ILE A 23 43.58 1.94 7.47
CA ILE A 23 42.56 2.95 7.14
C ILE A 23 41.35 2.16 6.65
N ALA A 24 40.43 1.85 7.55
CA ALA A 24 39.10 1.41 7.17
C ALA A 24 38.40 2.62 6.53
N ALA A 25 38.39 2.66 5.20
CA ALA A 25 37.48 3.52 4.45
C ALA A 25 36.06 3.10 4.85
N GLY A 26 35.48 3.85 5.79
CA GLY A 26 34.09 3.70 6.17
C GLY A 26 33.26 3.90 4.92
N SER A 27 32.67 2.82 4.42
CA SER A 27 31.56 2.88 3.50
C SER A 27 30.47 3.69 4.21
N HIS A 28 30.41 4.99 3.94
CA HIS A 28 29.18 5.74 4.09
C HIS A 28 28.21 5.15 3.08
N SER A 29 27.55 4.06 3.47
CA SER A 29 26.24 3.73 2.94
C SER A 29 25.41 4.96 3.24
N SER A 30 25.28 5.84 2.25
CA SER A 30 24.16 6.75 2.16
C SER A 30 22.93 5.86 2.20
N ALA A 31 22.41 5.63 3.41
CA ALA A 31 21.04 5.25 3.58
C ALA A 31 20.27 6.34 2.86
N HIS A 32 19.84 6.04 1.64
CA HIS A 32 18.67 6.70 1.10
C HIS A 32 17.63 6.52 2.21
N ALA A 33 17.30 7.61 2.90
CA ALA A 33 16.07 7.68 3.64
C ALA A 33 15.01 7.37 2.58
N ALA A 34 14.56 6.11 2.56
CA ALA A 34 13.34 5.76 1.89
C ALA A 34 12.32 6.73 2.47
N GLU A 35 11.69 7.53 1.62
CA GLU A 35 10.45 8.15 2.04
C GLU A 35 9.53 6.97 2.40
N ASP A 36 9.25 6.78 3.70
CA ASP A 36 8.36 5.71 4.17
C ASP A 36 6.98 5.95 3.56
N HIS A 37 6.73 5.27 2.45
CA HIS A 37 5.47 5.23 1.75
C HIS A 37 4.65 4.12 2.39
N ALA A 38 3.65 4.50 3.19
CA ALA A 38 2.68 3.56 3.72
C ALA A 38 1.60 3.29 2.66
N ASP A 39 1.47 2.04 2.23
CA ASP A 39 0.31 1.58 1.46
C ASP A 39 -0.87 1.36 2.42
N PHE A 40 -2.02 1.95 2.09
CA PHE A 40 -3.21 1.89 2.95
C PHE A 40 -4.26 0.94 2.38
N LEU A 41 -4.90 0.23 3.28
CA LEU A 41 -6.06 -0.62 3.04
C LEU A 41 -7.27 0.04 3.69
N PHE A 42 -8.43 -0.02 3.03
CA PHE A 42 -9.65 0.62 3.52
C PHE A 42 -10.77 -0.39 3.73
N VAL A 43 -11.63 -0.11 4.71
CA VAL A 43 -12.81 -0.94 4.99
C VAL A 43 -14.05 -0.06 5.06
N GLN A 44 -15.07 -0.46 4.32
CA GLN A 44 -16.41 0.10 4.39
C GLN A 44 -17.40 -1.00 4.80
N THR A 45 -18.45 -0.61 5.50
CA THR A 45 -19.57 -1.49 5.84
C THR A 45 -20.87 -0.81 5.50
N SER A 46 -21.88 -1.59 5.12
CA SER A 46 -23.23 -1.10 4.86
C SER A 46 -24.28 -2.10 5.31
N LYS A 47 -25.49 -1.63 5.59
CA LYS A 47 -26.58 -2.53 6.02
C LYS A 47 -27.02 -3.48 4.90
N GLY A 48 -26.87 -3.06 3.66
CA GLY A 48 -27.16 -3.90 2.50
C GLY A 48 -26.53 -3.39 1.23
N MET A 49 -26.87 -4.02 0.11
CA MET A 49 -26.50 -3.59 -1.22
C MET A 49 -27.56 -3.92 -2.26
N THR A 50 -27.50 -3.20 -3.38
CA THR A 50 -28.11 -3.62 -4.64
C THR A 50 -27.07 -3.61 -5.75
N PHE A 51 -27.25 -4.48 -6.73
CA PHE A 51 -26.42 -4.51 -7.93
C PHE A 51 -27.28 -4.50 -9.18
N ASP A 52 -27.02 -3.52 -10.03
CA ASP A 52 -27.58 -3.45 -11.39
C ASP A 52 -26.53 -3.92 -12.39
N ALA A 53 -26.75 -5.11 -12.95
CA ALA A 53 -25.86 -5.72 -13.93
C ALA A 53 -25.84 -5.00 -15.29
N ALA A 54 -26.91 -4.30 -15.66
CA ALA A 54 -27.01 -3.60 -16.95
C ALA A 54 -26.11 -2.35 -16.95
N THR A 55 -26.10 -1.63 -15.83
CA THR A 55 -25.28 -0.42 -15.64
C THR A 55 -23.96 -0.69 -14.93
N LYS A 56 -23.77 -1.90 -14.39
CA LYS A 56 -22.64 -2.29 -13.53
C LYS A 56 -22.52 -1.39 -12.30
N THR A 57 -23.66 -1.05 -11.71
CA THR A 57 -23.74 -0.16 -10.56
C THR A 57 -23.91 -0.97 -9.28
N LEU A 58 -22.96 -0.83 -8.36
CA LEU A 58 -23.07 -1.30 -6.99
C LEU A 58 -23.55 -0.16 -6.10
N THR A 59 -24.67 -0.34 -5.41
CA THR A 59 -25.14 0.60 -4.38
C THR A 59 -25.01 -0.05 -3.02
N LEU A 60 -24.19 0.51 -2.15
CA LEU A 60 -24.09 0.15 -0.73
C LEU A 60 -25.16 0.94 0.04
N LYS A 61 -26.14 0.23 0.57
CA LYS A 61 -27.33 0.80 1.24
C LYS A 61 -27.04 1.10 2.70
N ASP A 62 -27.31 2.34 3.12
CA ASP A 62 -26.99 2.82 4.47
C ASP A 62 -25.52 2.51 4.84
N VAL A 63 -24.59 3.07 4.08
CA VAL A 63 -23.16 2.93 4.38
C VAL A 63 -22.86 3.55 5.75
N SER A 64 -21.98 2.91 6.51
CA SER A 64 -21.40 3.53 7.70
C SER A 64 -20.84 4.91 7.32
N PRO A 65 -21.09 5.97 8.12
CA PRO A 65 -20.49 7.28 7.87
C PRO A 65 -18.97 7.30 8.09
N THR A 66 -18.40 6.19 8.56
CA THR A 66 -17.00 5.99 8.87
C THR A 66 -16.39 4.93 7.96
N THR A 67 -15.28 5.29 7.31
CA THR A 67 -14.39 4.36 6.60
C THR A 67 -13.14 4.14 7.45
N LEU A 68 -12.83 2.88 7.73
CA LEU A 68 -11.62 2.50 8.47
C LEU A 68 -10.45 2.39 7.51
N PHE A 69 -9.25 2.63 8.01
CA PHE A 69 -8.03 2.36 7.24
C PHE A 69 -6.90 1.88 8.14
N PHE A 70 -5.98 1.15 7.55
CA PHE A 70 -4.72 0.79 8.17
C PHE A 70 -3.62 0.66 7.11
N ALA A 71 -2.40 0.97 7.51
CA ALA A 71 -1.22 0.79 6.67
C ALA A 71 -0.77 -0.67 6.69
N ASP A 72 -0.22 -1.13 5.57
CA ASP A 72 0.58 -2.34 5.56
C ASP A 72 1.90 -2.13 6.33
N ARG A 73 2.58 -3.22 6.66
CA ARG A 73 3.84 -3.23 7.41
C ARG A 73 4.98 -2.66 6.57
N PRO A 74 6.01 -2.07 7.21
CA PRO A 74 6.28 -2.02 8.65
C PRO A 74 5.47 -0.98 9.45
N GLU A 75 4.78 -0.08 8.78
CA GLU A 75 4.04 1.01 9.39
C GLU A 75 2.84 0.47 10.19
N ARG A 76 2.71 0.90 11.45
CA ARG A 76 1.61 0.51 12.34
C ARG A 76 0.60 1.64 12.46
N ILE A 77 0.16 2.15 11.32
CA ILE A 77 -0.81 3.24 11.26
C ILE A 77 -2.19 2.62 11.07
N ALA A 78 -3.13 2.97 11.94
CA ALA A 78 -4.53 2.63 11.78
C ALA A 78 -5.37 3.84 12.19
N GLY A 79 -6.52 3.99 11.58
CA GLY A 79 -7.39 5.12 11.84
C GLY A 79 -8.72 4.97 11.14
N ASN A 80 -9.44 6.08 11.12
CA ASN A 80 -10.69 6.19 10.41
C ASN A 80 -10.86 7.60 9.86
N MET A 81 -11.75 7.71 8.88
CA MET A 81 -12.18 8.98 8.31
C MET A 81 -13.68 8.92 8.06
N THR A 82 -14.30 10.08 7.85
CA THR A 82 -15.68 10.08 7.32
C THR A 82 -15.68 9.47 5.93
N THR A 83 -16.68 8.67 5.58
CA THR A 83 -16.81 8.10 4.23
C THR A 83 -16.87 9.18 3.16
N ALA A 84 -17.45 10.34 3.44
CA ALA A 84 -17.39 11.49 2.54
C ALA A 84 -15.95 11.98 2.25
N ALA A 85 -15.01 11.83 3.19
CA ALA A 85 -13.60 12.20 3.01
C ALA A 85 -12.79 11.14 2.24
N PHE A 86 -13.35 9.94 2.05
CA PHE A 86 -12.75 8.89 1.23
C PHE A 86 -12.99 9.13 -0.27
N LEU A 87 -14.16 9.65 -0.65
CA LEU A 87 -14.54 9.89 -2.05
C LEU A 87 -13.52 10.72 -2.87
N PRO A 88 -12.92 11.80 -2.32
CA PRO A 88 -11.92 12.59 -3.02
C PRO A 88 -10.68 11.84 -3.52
N PHE A 89 -10.50 10.57 -3.16
CA PHE A 89 -9.40 9.75 -3.67
C PHE A 89 -9.55 9.46 -5.19
N TRP A 90 -10.76 9.62 -5.74
CA TRP A 90 -11.03 9.66 -7.19
C TRP A 90 -10.95 11.09 -7.80
N GLY A 91 -10.29 12.03 -7.11
CA GLY A 91 -10.01 13.36 -7.65
C GLY A 91 -8.89 13.36 -8.71
N GLU A 92 -8.59 14.53 -9.26
CA GLU A 92 -7.51 14.68 -10.24
C GLU A 92 -6.12 14.53 -9.59
N GLY A 93 -5.24 13.77 -10.23
CA GLY A 93 -3.85 13.57 -9.80
C GLY A 93 -3.27 12.25 -10.31
N ALA A 94 -1.94 12.16 -10.43
CA ALA A 94 -1.25 10.98 -10.96
C ALA A 94 -1.29 9.75 -10.03
N ASP A 95 -1.51 9.98 -8.73
CA ASP A 95 -1.59 8.95 -7.69
C ASP A 95 -3.04 8.79 -7.17
N SER A 96 -4.03 9.08 -8.02
CA SER A 96 -5.45 9.02 -7.66
C SER A 96 -6.06 7.66 -8.04
N PHE A 97 -7.14 7.29 -7.38
CA PHE A 97 -7.98 6.16 -7.78
C PHE A 97 -8.74 6.41 -9.08
N LEU A 98 -8.78 7.66 -9.55
CA LEU A 98 -9.26 7.94 -10.91
C LEU A 98 -8.28 7.41 -11.96
N SER A 99 -6.97 7.56 -11.72
CA SER A 99 -5.92 7.06 -12.62
C SER A 99 -5.57 5.58 -12.44
N ASP A 100 -5.61 5.07 -11.20
CA ASP A 100 -5.34 3.66 -10.86
C ASP A 100 -6.45 3.17 -9.90
N PRO A 101 -7.62 2.76 -10.43
CA PRO A 101 -8.75 2.34 -9.61
C PRO A 101 -8.41 1.13 -8.72
N PRO A 102 -8.83 1.13 -7.44
CA PRO A 102 -8.50 0.07 -6.51
C PRO A 102 -9.31 -1.19 -6.78
N ASN A 103 -8.75 -2.32 -6.36
CA ASN A 103 -9.49 -3.55 -6.23
C ASN A 103 -10.28 -3.54 -4.92
N ALA A 104 -11.36 -4.30 -4.87
CA ALA A 104 -12.10 -4.57 -3.66
C ALA A 104 -12.56 -6.01 -3.60
N ASP A 105 -12.53 -6.57 -2.39
CA ASP A 105 -13.22 -7.79 -2.02
C ASP A 105 -14.51 -7.41 -1.29
N ILE A 106 -15.64 -7.79 -1.88
CA ILE A 106 -16.98 -7.47 -1.40
C ILE A 106 -17.59 -8.75 -0.83
N SER A 107 -17.83 -8.75 0.46
CA SER A 107 -18.49 -9.82 1.19
C SER A 107 -19.91 -9.39 1.58
N VAL A 108 -20.89 -10.23 1.27
CA VAL A 108 -22.32 -10.01 1.55
C VAL A 108 -22.83 -11.21 2.35
N LEU A 109 -23.35 -10.97 3.55
CA LEU A 109 -23.98 -11.98 4.39
C LEU A 109 -25.50 -11.78 4.41
N ASP A 110 -26.19 -12.54 3.57
CA ASP A 110 -27.65 -12.51 3.44
C ASP A 110 -28.27 -13.73 4.14
N GLY A 111 -28.76 -13.49 5.37
CA GLY A 111 -29.14 -14.57 6.28
C GLY A 111 -27.97 -15.48 6.63
N GLU A 112 -28.04 -16.75 6.21
CA GLU A 112 -26.96 -17.74 6.38
C GLU A 112 -26.09 -17.89 5.13
N THR A 113 -26.38 -17.15 4.06
CA THR A 113 -25.67 -17.26 2.78
C THR A 113 -24.57 -16.21 2.68
N LEU A 114 -23.36 -16.67 2.41
CA LEU A 114 -22.21 -15.80 2.16
C LEU A 114 -21.95 -15.69 0.65
N HIS A 115 -21.94 -14.46 0.13
CA HIS A 115 -21.50 -14.15 -1.22
C HIS A 115 -20.19 -13.38 -1.17
N GLN A 116 -19.26 -13.73 -2.05
CA GLN A 116 -18.00 -13.02 -2.20
C GLN A 116 -17.81 -12.64 -3.67
N THR A 117 -17.41 -11.39 -3.91
CA THR A 117 -17.16 -10.87 -5.26
C THR A 117 -15.97 -9.93 -5.22
N VAL A 118 -15.04 -10.11 -6.14
CA VAL A 118 -13.88 -9.23 -6.32
C VAL A 118 -14.17 -8.31 -7.49
N ALA A 119 -13.97 -7.01 -7.32
CA ALA A 119 -14.22 -6.01 -8.36
C ALA A 119 -13.28 -4.81 -8.29
N VAL A 120 -13.13 -4.11 -9.41
CA VAL A 120 -12.53 -2.77 -9.45
C VAL A 120 -13.62 -1.74 -9.14
N LEU A 121 -13.34 -0.81 -8.23
CA LEU A 121 -14.27 0.27 -7.84
C LEU A 121 -13.97 1.56 -8.61
N MET A 122 -15.00 2.20 -9.16
CA MET A 122 -14.88 3.42 -9.96
C MET A 122 -16.01 4.40 -9.63
N ASP A 123 -15.77 5.68 -9.92
CA ASP A 123 -16.77 6.76 -9.91
C ASP A 123 -17.66 6.81 -8.65
N PRO A 124 -17.08 6.86 -7.44
CA PRO A 124 -17.87 6.84 -6.22
C PRO A 124 -18.71 8.11 -6.08
N ARG A 125 -19.93 7.95 -5.58
CA ARG A 125 -20.78 9.08 -5.18
C ARG A 125 -21.67 8.72 -4.01
N LEU A 126 -21.94 9.71 -3.16
CA LEU A 126 -22.95 9.59 -2.11
C LEU A 126 -24.30 10.10 -2.62
N ASP A 127 -25.35 9.35 -2.31
CA ASP A 127 -26.75 9.74 -2.47
C ASP A 127 -27.46 9.52 -1.13
N GLY A 128 -27.58 10.58 -0.33
CA GLY A 128 -28.00 10.47 1.07
C GLY A 128 -27.03 9.60 1.89
N SER A 129 -27.55 8.50 2.46
CA SER A 129 -26.76 7.49 3.20
C SER A 129 -26.24 6.35 2.32
N ASP A 130 -26.52 6.36 1.02
CA ASP A 130 -26.08 5.32 0.10
C ASP A 130 -24.79 5.71 -0.59
N LEU A 131 -23.87 4.75 -0.74
CA LEU A 131 -22.63 4.92 -1.49
C LEU A 131 -22.68 4.09 -2.75
N ILE A 132 -22.54 4.76 -3.89
CA ILE A 132 -22.68 4.14 -5.21
C ILE A 132 -21.34 4.12 -5.91
N TYR A 133 -21.00 2.97 -6.49
CA TYR A 133 -19.85 2.76 -7.35
C TYR A 133 -20.28 2.23 -8.72
N THR A 134 -19.57 2.64 -9.76
CA THR A 134 -19.46 1.82 -10.98
C THR A 134 -18.44 0.72 -10.70
N VAL A 135 -18.73 -0.53 -11.08
CA VAL A 135 -17.81 -1.64 -10.82
C VAL A 135 -17.44 -2.42 -12.07
N LYS A 136 -16.24 -2.99 -12.06
CA LYS A 136 -15.83 -4.02 -13.01
C LYS A 136 -15.52 -5.29 -12.23
N THR A 137 -16.39 -6.28 -12.32
CA THR A 137 -16.18 -7.58 -11.68
C THR A 137 -14.93 -8.27 -12.23
N ILE A 138 -14.11 -8.79 -11.32
CA ILE A 138 -12.93 -9.60 -11.59
C ILE A 138 -13.29 -11.07 -11.36
N GLU A 139 -13.88 -11.39 -10.20
CA GLU A 139 -14.23 -12.74 -9.79
C GLU A 139 -15.53 -12.75 -8.98
N GLY A 140 -16.27 -13.85 -9.05
CA GLY A 140 -17.52 -14.02 -8.34
C GLY A 140 -18.73 -13.44 -9.08
N THR A 141 -19.86 -13.38 -8.40
CA THR A 141 -21.11 -12.85 -8.94
C THR A 141 -21.85 -12.11 -7.84
N PHE A 142 -22.19 -10.86 -8.12
CA PHE A 142 -23.00 -10.07 -7.20
C PHE A 142 -24.43 -10.64 -7.13
N PRO A 143 -24.99 -10.81 -5.92
CA PRO A 143 -26.43 -10.94 -5.81
C PRO A 143 -27.11 -9.63 -6.21
N ALA A 144 -28.35 -9.69 -6.70
CA ALA A 144 -29.08 -8.47 -7.10
C ALA A 144 -29.35 -7.54 -5.89
N THR A 145 -29.52 -8.14 -4.73
CA THR A 145 -29.68 -7.49 -3.43
C THR A 145 -28.96 -8.29 -2.36
N GLY A 146 -28.62 -7.69 -1.24
CA GLY A 146 -28.15 -8.44 -0.07
C GLY A 146 -28.04 -7.57 1.17
N GLU A 147 -27.82 -8.22 2.31
CA GLU A 147 -27.68 -7.59 3.62
C GLU A 147 -26.24 -7.72 4.16
N ASN A 148 -25.92 -6.96 5.20
CA ASN A 148 -24.67 -7.05 5.98
C ASN A 148 -23.42 -7.10 5.10
N VAL A 149 -23.09 -5.97 4.48
CA VAL A 149 -22.01 -5.91 3.49
C VAL A 149 -20.73 -5.38 4.13
N SER A 150 -19.61 -6.02 3.83
CA SER A 150 -18.26 -5.50 4.09
C SER A 150 -17.49 -5.40 2.79
N VAL A 151 -16.85 -4.25 2.58
CA VAL A 151 -16.04 -3.95 1.40
C VAL A 151 -14.63 -3.68 1.87
N PHE A 152 -13.71 -4.56 1.51
CA PHE A 152 -12.29 -4.39 1.74
C PHE A 152 -11.66 -3.84 0.46
N ILE A 153 -10.98 -2.70 0.55
CA ILE A 153 -10.46 -1.98 -0.62
C ILE A 153 -8.94 -1.93 -0.53
N ASP A 154 -8.31 -2.39 -1.59
CA ASP A 154 -6.86 -2.48 -1.73
C ASP A 154 -6.36 -1.51 -2.80
N VAL A 155 -5.43 -0.65 -2.39
CA VAL A 155 -4.72 0.30 -3.26
C VAL A 155 -3.65 -0.40 -4.10
N ILE A 156 -3.31 -1.65 -3.77
CA ILE A 156 -2.40 -2.48 -4.55
C ILE A 156 -3.12 -2.95 -5.82
N GLY A 157 -3.08 -2.08 -6.83
CA GLY A 157 -3.34 -2.45 -8.22
C GLY A 157 -2.55 -3.70 -8.60
N MET A 158 -3.23 -4.62 -9.30
CA MET A 158 -2.77 -5.97 -9.64
C MET A 158 -1.26 -6.05 -9.95
N PRO A 159 -0.53 -7.07 -9.45
CA PRO A 159 0.84 -7.32 -9.89
C PRO A 159 0.82 -7.65 -11.40
N LEU A 160 1.24 -6.66 -12.18
CA LEU A 160 1.80 -6.69 -13.52
C LEU A 160 1.58 -7.98 -14.34
N THR A 161 0.68 -7.88 -15.31
CA THR A 161 1.10 -8.18 -16.69
C THR A 161 2.42 -7.43 -16.97
N PRO A 162 3.40 -8.00 -17.70
CA PRO A 162 4.84 -7.71 -17.53
C PRO A 162 5.35 -6.29 -17.83
N LEU A 163 4.48 -5.29 -18.00
CA LEU A 163 4.82 -3.94 -18.43
C LEU A 163 4.11 -2.79 -17.69
N SER A 164 3.33 -2.99 -16.62
CA SER A 164 2.79 -1.81 -15.91
C SER A 164 3.87 -1.08 -15.09
N PHE A 165 4.16 0.14 -15.53
CA PHE A 165 5.00 1.12 -14.86
C PHE A 165 4.30 1.82 -13.67
N ALA A 166 3.07 1.41 -13.33
CA ALA A 166 2.25 2.10 -12.33
C ALA A 166 2.63 1.76 -10.87
N GLY A 167 3.27 0.62 -10.62
CA GLY A 167 3.68 0.21 -9.27
C GLY A 167 4.83 1.01 -8.65
N ALA A 168 5.54 1.84 -9.43
CA ALA A 168 6.78 2.50 -8.99
C ALA A 168 6.60 3.97 -8.52
N ARG A 169 5.36 4.48 -8.42
CA ARG A 169 5.14 5.93 -8.18
C ARG A 169 4.10 6.33 -7.13
N ARG A 170 3.62 5.45 -6.25
CA ARG A 170 2.64 5.80 -5.21
C ARG A 170 3.23 6.68 -4.09
N ARG A 171 3.39 8.00 -4.32
CA ARG A 171 4.20 8.91 -3.46
C ARG A 171 3.45 10.08 -2.82
N GLY A 172 2.13 10.01 -2.60
CA GLY A 172 1.32 11.21 -2.35
C GLY A 172 0.60 11.41 -1.00
N PHE A 173 0.40 10.41 -0.15
CA PHE A 173 -0.77 10.45 0.76
C PHE A 173 -0.63 11.22 2.10
N ARG A 174 0.50 11.88 2.40
CA ARG A 174 0.72 12.49 3.73
C ARG A 174 0.04 13.85 4.01
N ARG A 175 -0.59 14.52 3.04
CA ARG A 175 -1.08 15.91 3.23
C ARG A 175 -2.52 16.10 3.70
N ALA A 176 -3.36 15.06 3.69
CA ALA A 176 -4.77 15.20 4.06
C ALA A 176 -5.06 14.99 5.56
N TYR A 177 -4.20 14.28 6.30
CA TYR A 177 -4.50 13.85 7.69
C TYR A 177 -4.00 14.81 8.78
N MET A 178 -3.03 15.70 8.50
CA MET A 178 -2.35 16.48 9.54
C MET A 178 -2.94 17.89 9.81
N TYR A 179 -4.04 18.28 9.15
CA TYR A 179 -4.62 19.63 9.30
C TYR A 179 -6.16 19.67 9.34
N ARG A 180 -6.78 18.83 10.20
CA ARG A 180 -8.12 19.10 10.74
C ARG A 180 -8.18 18.79 12.22
#